data_AF-B2JSW4-F1
#
_entry.id   AF-B2JSW4-F1
#
_cell.length_a   1.000
_cell.length_b   1.000
_cell.length_c   1.000
_cell.angle_alpha   90.00
_cell.angle_beta   90.00
_cell.angle_gamma   90.00
#
_symmetry.space_group_name_H-M   'P 1'
#
loop_
_entity.id
_entity.type
_entity.pdbx_description
1 polymer ?
#
loop_
_entity_poly.entity_id
_entity_poly.type
_entity_poly.pdbx_seq_one_letter_code
_entity_poly.pdbx_strand_id
1 'polypeptide(L)'
;MFRLKRIAVSVLLATGALTGQASAAAPEAIVTPVMTQPLEDYPGKEALMIAVEYPPGAVDPVHRHNAHGFIYVLEGTIVMQVKGGKEVTLKPGQSFYEGPDDVHTVGRNASKTKPAKFLVLLLKDKGAPVLVPEK
;
A
#
# COMPACT_ATOMS: atom_id res chain seq x y z
N MET A 1 29.64 -77.00 3.99
CA MET A 1 30.31 -75.68 3.90
C MET A 1 29.57 -74.83 2.87
N PHE A 2 28.51 -74.11 3.28
CA PHE A 2 27.76 -73.21 2.40
C PHE A 2 28.07 -71.76 2.80
N ARG A 3 28.68 -70.99 1.89
CA ARG A 3 29.00 -69.57 2.06
C ARG A 3 27.77 -68.72 1.72
N LEU A 4 27.23 -68.02 2.71
CA LEU A 4 26.16 -67.04 2.53
C LEU A 4 26.78 -65.71 2.04
N LYS A 5 26.52 -65.32 0.78
CA LYS A 5 26.87 -63.98 0.27
C LYS A 5 25.84 -62.97 0.80
N ARG A 6 26.28 -62.01 1.62
CA ARG A 6 25.48 -60.86 2.05
C ARG A 6 25.38 -59.86 0.89
N ILE A 7 24.18 -59.68 0.34
CA ILE A 7 23.87 -58.58 -0.58
C ILE A 7 23.44 -57.40 0.29
N ALA A 8 24.25 -56.34 0.30
CA ALA A 8 23.89 -55.07 0.91
C ALA A 8 23.04 -54.27 -0.08
N VAL A 9 21.78 -54.01 0.26
CA VAL A 9 20.90 -53.10 -0.48
C VAL A 9 21.06 -51.71 0.13
N SER A 10 21.70 -50.81 -0.59
CA SER A 10 21.77 -49.40 -0.22
C SER A 10 20.49 -48.70 -0.67
N VAL A 11 19.59 -48.44 0.29
CA VAL A 11 18.40 -47.61 0.05
C VAL A 11 18.83 -46.14 0.11
N LEU A 12 18.80 -45.45 -1.03
CA LEU A 12 19.06 -44.01 -1.11
C LEU A 12 17.73 -43.28 -0.86
N LEU A 13 17.53 -42.75 0.35
CA LEU A 13 16.41 -41.84 0.65
C LEU A 13 16.72 -40.46 0.06
N ALA A 14 16.05 -40.10 -1.04
CA ALA A 14 16.01 -38.73 -1.54
C ALA A 14 14.95 -37.93 -0.76
N THR A 15 15.38 -37.16 0.24
CA THR A 15 14.52 -36.22 0.96
C THR A 15 14.37 -34.93 0.14
N GLY A 16 13.27 -34.81 -0.60
CA GLY A 16 12.87 -33.55 -1.23
C GLY A 16 12.40 -32.55 -0.18
N ALA A 17 13.18 -31.49 0.05
CA ALA A 17 12.76 -30.36 0.88
C ALA A 17 11.76 -29.48 0.09
N LEU A 18 10.47 -29.63 0.38
CA LEU A 18 9.45 -28.66 0.00
C LEU A 18 9.64 -27.40 0.86
N THR A 19 10.41 -26.43 0.38
CA THR A 19 10.44 -25.10 0.99
C THR A 19 9.14 -24.37 0.58
N GLY A 20 8.15 -24.38 1.47
CA GLY A 20 7.01 -23.48 1.35
C GLY A 20 7.50 -22.04 1.39
N GLN A 21 7.38 -21.30 0.29
CA GLN A 21 7.58 -19.86 0.30
C GLN A 21 6.45 -19.26 1.14
N ALA A 22 6.78 -18.88 2.38
CA ALA A 22 5.91 -18.00 3.15
C ALA A 22 5.76 -16.69 2.37
N SER A 23 4.53 -16.36 1.98
CA SER A 23 4.24 -15.05 1.38
C SER A 23 4.54 -14.00 2.45
N ALA A 24 5.59 -13.21 2.24
CA ALA A 24 5.86 -12.04 3.07
C ALA A 24 4.65 -11.08 2.99
N ALA A 25 4.34 -10.41 4.10
CA ALA A 25 3.32 -9.37 4.13
C ALA A 25 3.66 -8.26 3.13
N ALA A 26 2.63 -7.61 2.56
CA ALA A 26 2.84 -6.48 1.67
C ALA A 26 3.59 -5.36 2.43
N PRO A 27 4.56 -4.67 1.78
CA PRO A 27 5.20 -3.52 2.40
C PRO A 27 4.20 -2.41 2.70
N GLU A 28 4.42 -1.68 3.78
CA GLU A 28 3.64 -0.49 4.12
C GLU A 28 4.07 0.71 3.27
N ALA A 29 3.14 1.66 3.10
CA ALA A 29 3.44 2.96 2.52
C ALA A 29 4.32 3.80 3.44
N ILE A 30 5.22 4.58 2.85
CA ILE A 30 6.03 5.55 3.57
C ILE A 30 5.36 6.92 3.41
N VAL A 31 4.92 7.50 4.52
CA VAL A 31 4.20 8.78 4.54
C VAL A 31 5.07 9.85 5.17
N THR A 32 5.32 10.94 4.44
CA THR A 32 6.16 12.05 4.89
C THR A 32 5.37 13.36 4.82
N PRO A 33 5.17 14.08 5.95
CA PRO A 33 4.62 15.43 5.92
C PRO A 33 5.52 16.38 5.12
N VAL A 34 4.92 17.16 4.22
CA VAL A 34 5.61 18.16 3.40
C VAL A 34 5.36 19.56 3.94
N MET A 35 4.09 19.89 4.19
CA MET A 35 3.68 21.20 4.67
C MET A 35 2.33 21.11 5.39
N THR A 36 2.17 21.88 6.45
CA THR A 36 0.87 22.16 7.07
C THR A 36 0.64 23.65 7.11
N GLN A 37 -0.54 24.09 6.69
CA GLN A 37 -0.92 25.50 6.66
C GLN A 37 -2.32 25.68 7.24
N PRO A 38 -2.47 26.39 8.37
CA PRO A 38 -3.78 26.84 8.84
C PRO A 38 -4.47 27.71 7.79
N LEU A 39 -5.77 27.51 7.62
CA LEU A 39 -6.59 28.29 6.68
C LEU A 39 -7.42 29.29 7.48
N GLU A 40 -6.95 30.52 7.60
CA GLU A 40 -7.57 31.54 8.47
C GLU A 40 -9.00 31.89 8.06
N ASP A 41 -9.27 31.90 6.74
CA ASP A 41 -10.60 32.15 6.18
C ASP A 41 -11.55 30.94 6.33
N TYR A 42 -11.06 29.80 6.82
CA TYR A 42 -11.82 28.58 7.08
C TYR A 42 -11.62 28.13 8.54
N PRO A 43 -12.36 28.74 9.50
CA PRO A 43 -12.16 28.50 10.92
C PRO A 43 -12.12 27.00 11.29
N GLY A 44 -11.04 26.60 11.97
CA GLY A 44 -10.83 25.22 12.41
C GLY A 44 -10.26 24.27 11.35
N LYS A 45 -10.03 24.72 10.11
CA LYS A 45 -9.43 23.91 9.03
C LYS A 45 -7.95 24.18 8.83
N GLU A 46 -7.27 23.19 8.28
CA GLU A 46 -5.91 23.32 7.76
C GLU A 46 -5.74 22.55 6.45
N ALA A 47 -4.80 23.00 5.63
CA ALA A 47 -4.28 22.25 4.51
C ALA A 47 -3.05 21.45 4.98
N LEU A 48 -3.07 20.14 4.78
CA LEU A 48 -1.93 19.26 5.01
C LEU A 48 -1.51 18.65 3.67
N MET A 49 -0.26 18.84 3.29
CA MET A 49 0.36 18.16 2.16
C MET A 49 1.29 17.06 2.67
N ILE A 50 1.13 15.85 2.16
CA ILE A 50 2.01 14.70 2.40
C ILE A 50 2.57 14.18 1.09
N ALA A 51 3.79 13.67 1.14
CA ALA A 51 4.34 12.80 0.11
C ALA A 51 4.17 11.36 0.56
N VAL A 52 3.67 10.52 -0.34
CA VAL A 52 3.52 9.08 -0.11
C VAL A 52 4.39 8.33 -1.10
N GLU A 53 5.18 7.41 -0.59
CA GLU A 53 5.95 6.47 -1.37
C GLU A 53 5.41 5.06 -1.13
N TYR A 54 5.02 4.40 -2.22
CA TYR A 54 4.67 3.00 -2.20
C TYR A 54 5.87 2.17 -2.65
N PRO A 55 6.48 1.37 -1.77
CA PRO A 55 7.41 0.33 -2.19
C PRO A 55 6.78 -0.64 -3.19
N PRO A 56 7.58 -1.43 -3.92
CA PRO A 56 7.06 -2.45 -4.82
C PRO A 56 6.06 -3.38 -4.12
N GLY A 57 4.85 -3.46 -4.67
CA GLY A 57 3.78 -4.30 -4.17
C GLY A 57 3.08 -3.83 -2.89
N ALA A 58 3.37 -2.62 -2.39
CA ALA A 58 2.72 -2.05 -1.22
C ALA A 58 1.20 -1.91 -1.41
N VAL A 59 0.47 -2.06 -0.31
CA VAL A 59 -1.00 -1.98 -0.23
C VAL A 59 -1.38 -1.28 1.07
N ASP A 60 -2.26 -0.30 0.98
CA ASP A 60 -2.82 0.40 2.13
C ASP A 60 -3.95 -0.41 2.77
N PRO A 61 -4.15 -0.28 4.10
CA PRO A 61 -5.36 -0.76 4.74
C PRO A 61 -6.57 0.05 4.24
N VAL A 62 -7.77 -0.50 4.42
CA VAL A 62 -9.01 0.26 4.20
C VAL A 62 -9.11 1.36 5.27
N HIS A 63 -9.37 2.60 4.85
CA HIS A 63 -9.38 3.75 5.74
C HIS A 63 -10.24 4.91 5.23
N ARG A 64 -10.36 5.96 6.04
CA ARG A 64 -11.03 7.22 5.70
C ARG A 64 -10.18 8.40 6.15
N HIS A 65 -10.19 9.50 5.40
CA HIS A 65 -9.46 10.72 5.73
C HIS A 65 -10.27 11.76 6.53
N ASN A 66 -11.60 11.71 6.53
CA ASN A 66 -12.48 12.77 7.09
C ASN A 66 -12.10 14.17 6.57
N ALA A 67 -11.71 14.23 5.29
CA ALA A 67 -11.11 15.39 4.65
C ALA A 67 -11.45 15.39 3.16
N HIS A 68 -11.31 16.55 2.50
CA HIS A 68 -11.18 16.57 1.05
C HIS A 68 -9.74 16.20 0.68
N GLY A 69 -9.56 15.06 0.04
CA GLY A 69 -8.27 14.56 -0.41
C GLY A 69 -8.08 14.74 -1.91
N PHE A 70 -6.97 15.39 -2.29
CA PHE A 70 -6.55 15.55 -3.68
C PHE A 70 -5.21 14.84 -3.87
N ILE A 71 -5.22 13.78 -4.66
CA ILE A 71 -4.06 12.95 -4.93
C ILE A 71 -3.47 13.38 -6.28
N TYR A 72 -2.14 13.46 -6.38
CA TYR A 72 -1.44 13.73 -7.64
C TYR A 72 -0.19 12.87 -7.78
N VAL A 73 -0.11 12.08 -8.85
CA VAL A 73 0.98 11.12 -9.07
C VAL A 73 2.22 11.84 -9.61
N LEU A 74 3.35 11.62 -8.93
CA LEU A 74 4.66 12.14 -9.34
C LEU A 74 5.47 11.09 -10.11
N GLU A 75 5.49 9.85 -9.63
CA GLU A 75 6.30 8.77 -10.19
C GLU A 75 5.58 7.42 -10.10
N GLY A 76 5.92 6.51 -11.02
CA GLY A 76 5.40 5.14 -11.01
C GLY A 76 3.93 5.04 -11.42
N THR A 77 3.22 4.05 -10.88
CA THR A 77 1.79 3.82 -11.18
C THR A 77 1.11 3.30 -9.94
N ILE A 78 0.00 3.94 -9.57
CA ILE A 78 -0.81 3.58 -8.40
C ILE A 78 -2.19 3.16 -8.84
N VAL A 79 -2.89 2.49 -7.94
CA VAL A 79 -4.29 2.11 -8.11
C VAL A 79 -5.06 2.61 -6.92
N MET A 80 -6.16 3.32 -7.19
CA MET A 80 -7.02 3.94 -6.20
C MET A 80 -8.48 3.52 -6.36
N GLN A 81 -9.21 3.40 -5.25
CA GLN A 81 -10.66 3.17 -5.23
C GLN A 81 -11.25 3.66 -3.91
N VAL A 82 -12.38 4.36 -4.01
CA VAL A 82 -13.31 4.56 -2.88
C VAL A 82 -14.49 3.59 -2.97
N LYS A 83 -15.08 3.25 -1.82
CA LYS A 83 -16.21 2.32 -1.72
C LYS A 83 -17.34 2.67 -2.69
N GLY A 84 -17.75 1.70 -3.50
CA GLY A 84 -18.80 1.87 -4.51
C GLY A 84 -18.33 2.53 -5.82
N GLY A 85 -17.11 3.07 -5.85
CA GLY A 85 -16.46 3.58 -7.05
C GLY A 85 -15.80 2.48 -7.89
N LYS A 86 -15.31 2.84 -9.07
CA LYS A 86 -14.46 1.97 -9.90
C LYS A 86 -13.01 2.07 -9.44
N GLU A 87 -12.30 0.96 -9.49
CA GLU A 87 -10.85 0.95 -9.35
C GLU A 87 -10.22 1.72 -10.53
N VAL A 88 -9.33 2.67 -10.24
CA VAL A 88 -8.67 3.52 -11.24
C VAL A 88 -7.16 3.35 -11.15
N THR A 89 -6.52 3.12 -12.29
CA THR A 89 -5.04 3.09 -12.39
C THR A 89 -4.53 4.45 -12.85
N LEU A 90 -3.61 5.04 -12.09
CA LEU A 90 -3.11 6.40 -12.28
C LEU A 90 -1.60 6.40 -12.51
N LYS A 91 -1.17 7.24 -13.45
CA LYS A 91 0.21 7.46 -13.91
C LYS A 91 0.65 8.90 -13.59
N PRO A 92 1.94 9.24 -13.75
CA PRO A 92 2.43 10.58 -13.44
C PRO A 92 1.64 11.66 -14.17
N GLY A 93 1.31 12.73 -13.45
CA GLY A 93 0.48 13.82 -13.96
C GLY A 93 -1.03 13.62 -13.81
N GLN A 94 -1.48 12.44 -13.37
CA GLN A 94 -2.90 12.17 -13.12
C GLN A 94 -3.25 12.34 -11.65
N SER A 95 -4.53 12.59 -11.39
CA SER A 95 -5.07 12.86 -10.06
C SER A 95 -6.25 11.96 -9.70
N PHE A 96 -6.53 11.91 -8.41
CA PHE A 96 -7.73 11.28 -7.84
C PHE A 96 -8.27 12.17 -6.72
N TYR A 97 -9.57 12.06 -6.46
CA TYR A 97 -10.24 12.83 -5.42
C TYR A 97 -11.01 11.89 -4.50
N GLU A 98 -10.95 12.19 -3.21
CA GLU A 98 -11.67 11.50 -2.14
C GLU A 98 -12.37 12.54 -1.28
N GLY A 99 -13.66 12.34 -1.04
CA GLY A 99 -14.47 13.19 -0.18
C GLY A 99 -14.36 12.81 1.31
N PRO A 100 -14.86 13.68 2.21
CA PRO A 100 -14.77 13.44 3.66
C PRO A 100 -15.45 12.15 4.13
N ASP A 101 -16.54 11.75 3.45
CA ASP A 101 -17.32 10.57 3.78
C ASP A 101 -16.88 9.31 3.03
N ASP A 102 -15.94 9.44 2.09
CA ASP A 102 -15.48 8.32 1.28
C ASP A 102 -14.59 7.37 2.09
N VAL A 103 -14.82 6.07 1.90
CA VAL A 103 -13.94 5.03 2.43
C VAL A 103 -13.01 4.58 1.32
N HIS A 104 -11.71 4.80 1.50
CA HIS A 104 -10.65 4.35 0.62
C HIS A 104 -10.51 2.83 0.76
N THR A 105 -10.88 2.08 -0.29
CA THR A 105 -10.91 0.61 -0.27
C THR A 105 -9.75 -0.05 -1.01
N VAL A 106 -9.14 0.63 -1.98
CA VAL A 106 -7.95 0.15 -2.68
C VAL A 106 -6.98 1.30 -2.82
N GLY A 107 -5.85 1.22 -2.14
CA GLY A 107 -4.67 2.05 -2.37
C GLY A 107 -3.47 1.13 -2.49
N ARG A 108 -2.83 1.08 -3.67
CA ARG A 108 -1.69 0.17 -3.86
C ARG A 108 -0.74 0.60 -4.96
N ASN A 109 0.49 0.10 -4.87
CA ASN A 109 1.41 0.12 -6.01
C ASN A 109 0.90 -0.83 -7.10
N ALA A 110 0.80 -0.35 -8.34
CA ALA A 110 0.48 -1.19 -9.48
C ALA A 110 1.63 -2.15 -9.84
N SER A 111 2.87 -1.80 -9.48
CA SER A 111 4.09 -2.54 -9.75
C SER A 111 4.51 -3.43 -8.58
N LYS A 112 5.04 -4.61 -8.90
CA LYS A 112 5.70 -5.51 -7.95
C LYS A 112 7.23 -5.36 -7.91
N THR A 113 7.81 -4.51 -8.75
CA THR A 113 9.27 -4.38 -8.89
C THR A 113 9.79 -2.94 -8.86
N LYS A 114 8.91 -1.94 -8.93
CA LYS A 114 9.29 -0.51 -8.93
C LYS A 114 8.46 0.26 -7.91
N PRO A 115 9.03 1.25 -7.21
CA PRO A 115 8.26 2.11 -6.32
C PRO A 115 7.35 3.06 -7.12
N ALA A 116 6.40 3.68 -6.42
CA ALA A 116 5.59 4.79 -6.91
C ALA A 116 5.57 5.92 -5.87
N LYS A 117 5.42 7.17 -6.33
CA LYS A 117 5.40 8.35 -5.48
C LYS A 117 4.29 9.30 -5.88
N PHE A 118 3.60 9.85 -4.90
CA PHE A 118 2.51 10.81 -5.13
C PHE A 118 2.41 11.81 -3.98
N LEU A 119 1.75 12.93 -4.25
CA LEU A 119 1.35 13.90 -3.23
C LEU A 119 -0.11 13.71 -2.89
N VAL A 120 -0.47 13.96 -1.64
CA VAL A 120 -1.85 14.14 -1.20
C VAL A 120 -1.96 15.49 -0.52
N LEU A 121 -2.89 16.32 -1.00
CA LEU A 121 -3.34 17.53 -0.30
C LEU A 121 -4.66 17.21 0.40
N LEU A 122 -4.67 17.37 1.71
CA LEU A 122 -5.84 17.17 2.57
C LEU A 122 -6.31 18.52 3.09
N LEU A 123 -7.58 18.85 2.86
CA LEU A 123 -8.28 19.92 3.58
C LEU A 123 -9.08 19.29 4.71
N LYS A 124 -8.58 19.41 5.94
CA LYS A 124 -9.09 18.67 7.09
C LYS A 124 -9.25 19.56 8.31
N ASP A 125 -9.89 19.04 9.35
CA ASP A 125 -9.91 19.70 10.66
C ASP A 125 -8.49 19.80 11.22
N LYS A 126 -8.19 20.96 11.83
CA LYS A 126 -6.89 21.24 12.43
C LYS A 126 -6.53 20.18 13.48
N GLY A 127 -5.35 19.58 13.35
CA GLY A 127 -4.88 18.55 14.28
C GLY A 127 -5.56 17.18 14.16
N ALA A 128 -6.56 17.01 13.28
CA ALA A 128 -7.12 15.69 12.97
C ALA A 128 -6.04 14.74 12.40
N PRO A 129 -6.16 13.41 12.58
CA PRO A 129 -5.22 12.46 11.98
C PRO A 129 -5.28 12.51 10.44
N VAL A 130 -4.22 12.01 9.78
CA VAL A 130 -4.19 11.87 8.31
C VAL A 130 -5.29 10.94 7.83
N LEU A 131 -5.46 9.81 8.52
CA LEU A 131 -6.47 8.80 8.23
C LEU A 131 -6.95 8.12 9.50
N VAL A 132 -8.11 7.49 9.42
CA VAL A 132 -8.69 6.60 10.42
C VAL A 132 -8.92 5.25 9.74
N PRO A 133 -8.37 4.14 10.25
CA PRO A 133 -8.63 2.80 9.71
C PRO A 133 -10.11 2.45 9.78
N GLU A 134 -10.59 1.75 8.75
CA GLU A 134 -11.96 1.23 8.65
C GLU A 134 -11.92 -0.30 8.69
N LYS A 135 -13.02 -0.92 9.13
CA LYS A 135 -13.13 -2.37 9.27
C LYS A 135 -13.71 -3.04 8.02
#